data_AF-A0A8B3KW27-F1
#
_entry.id   AF-A0A8B3KW27-F1
#
_cell.length_a   1.000
_cell.length_b   1.000
_cell.length_c   1.000
_cell.angle_alpha   90.00
_cell.angle_beta   90.00
_cell.angle_gamma   90.00
#
_symmetry.space_group_name_H-M   'P 1'
#
loop_
_entity.id
_entity.type
_entity.pdbx_description
1 polymer ?
#
loop_
_entity_poly.entity_id
_entity_poly.type
_entity_poly.pdbx_seq_one_letter_code
_entity_poly.pdbx_strand_id
1 'polypeptide(L)'
;MATKLNPVDVLIVGLGWTGGIIAKELASTKLKIVALERGGPRDTNPDFIDPEIHDELRYAARHDLMQNVRRETITFRNSESQTALPMRQLGSFLPGQGVGGAGVHWNGVTWRWLEWDHQARTRTVDRYGEKIIPSDMHLQDWPITYDDLEPYYDKFEKTCGTSGKAGNLNGKKIDGGNIFEGARKEDCKRCS
;
A
#
# COMPACT_ATOMS: atom_id res chain seq x y z
N MET A 1 24.85 -20.24 -12.24
CA MET A 1 24.35 -19.71 -13.52
C MET A 1 22.94 -19.19 -13.31
N ALA A 2 22.57 -18.05 -13.90
CA ALA A 2 21.22 -17.51 -13.78
C ALA A 2 20.23 -18.34 -14.62
N THR A 3 19.03 -18.60 -14.09
CA THR A 3 17.96 -19.28 -14.83
C THR A 3 17.43 -18.37 -15.93
N LYS A 4 17.38 -18.86 -17.17
CA LYS A 4 16.79 -18.13 -18.30
C LYS A 4 15.34 -18.58 -18.50
N LEU A 5 14.39 -17.66 -18.30
CA LEU A 5 12.97 -17.90 -18.54
C LEU A 5 12.59 -17.54 -19.99
N ASN A 6 11.43 -18.03 -20.43
CA ASN A 6 10.87 -17.66 -21.73
C ASN A 6 10.50 -16.16 -21.74
N PRO A 7 10.58 -15.49 -22.91
CA PRO A 7 10.08 -14.13 -23.05
C PRO A 7 8.58 -14.02 -22.69
N VAL A 8 8.24 -12.90 -22.06
CA VAL A 8 6.89 -12.56 -21.60
C VAL A 8 6.57 -11.12 -22.01
N ASP A 9 5.29 -10.80 -22.08
CA ASP A 9 4.84 -9.45 -22.42
C ASP A 9 4.97 -8.51 -21.21
N VAL A 10 4.76 -9.04 -20.00
CA VAL A 10 4.84 -8.27 -18.75
C VAL A 10 5.59 -9.05 -17.68
N LEU A 11 6.56 -8.39 -17.05
CA LEU A 11 7.27 -8.87 -15.87
C LEU A 11 6.90 -8.00 -14.66
N ILE A 12 6.37 -8.61 -13.61
CA ILE A 12 6.07 -7.97 -12.33
C ILE A 12 7.16 -8.41 -11.33
N VAL A 13 7.83 -7.46 -10.69
CA VAL A 13 8.85 -7.75 -9.67
C VAL A 13 8.28 -7.37 -8.30
N GLY A 14 8.03 -8.38 -7.48
CA GLY A 14 7.32 -8.30 -6.20
C GLY A 14 5.81 -8.55 -6.37
N LEU A 15 5.28 -9.54 -5.65
CA LEU A 15 3.85 -9.90 -5.69
C LEU A 15 3.14 -9.51 -4.38
N GLY A 16 3.40 -8.28 -3.92
CA GLY A 16 2.66 -7.60 -2.85
C GLY A 16 1.39 -6.92 -3.35
N TRP A 17 0.81 -5.99 -2.59
CA TRP A 17 -0.43 -5.28 -2.97
C TRP A 17 -0.41 -4.70 -4.39
N THR A 18 0.57 -3.84 -4.71
CA THR A 18 0.63 -3.20 -6.04
C THR A 18 0.83 -4.22 -7.17
N GLY A 19 1.77 -5.15 -6.99
CA GLY A 19 2.04 -6.19 -7.99
C GLY A 19 0.86 -7.14 -8.19
N GLY A 20 0.17 -7.50 -7.10
CA GLY A 20 -1.01 -8.35 -7.11
C GLY A 20 -2.22 -7.67 -7.77
N ILE A 21 -2.44 -6.38 -7.52
CA ILE A 21 -3.49 -5.61 -8.19
C ILE A 21 -3.23 -5.56 -9.69
N ILE A 22 -2.01 -5.21 -10.11
CA ILE A 22 -1.65 -5.18 -11.53
C ILE A 22 -1.81 -6.57 -12.15
N ALA A 23 -1.32 -7.62 -11.48
CA ALA A 23 -1.47 -8.99 -11.94
C ALA A 23 -2.94 -9.38 -12.13
N LYS A 24 -3.82 -9.02 -11.17
CA LYS A 24 -5.26 -9.28 -11.23
C LYS A 24 -5.91 -8.58 -12.43
N GLU A 25 -5.63 -7.30 -12.64
CA GLU A 25 -6.20 -6.54 -13.76
C GLU A 25 -5.73 -7.11 -15.11
N LEU A 26 -4.45 -7.48 -15.20
CA LEU A 26 -3.87 -8.06 -16.41
C LEU A 26 -4.24 -9.53 -16.64
N ALA A 27 -4.64 -10.29 -15.61
CA ALA A 27 -4.98 -11.71 -15.71
C ALA A 27 -6.15 -12.00 -16.67
N SER A 28 -7.02 -11.02 -16.90
CA SER A 28 -8.13 -11.11 -17.86
C SER A 28 -7.71 -10.92 -19.33
N THR A 29 -6.48 -10.48 -19.56
CA THR A 29 -5.94 -10.23 -20.89
C THR A 29 -5.35 -11.49 -21.51
N LYS A 30 -4.91 -11.40 -22.77
CA LYS A 30 -4.17 -12.48 -23.46
C LYS A 30 -2.65 -12.37 -23.31
N LEU A 31 -2.17 -11.43 -22.50
CA LEU A 31 -0.74 -11.20 -22.29
C LEU A 31 -0.12 -12.35 -21.49
N LYS A 32 1.11 -12.71 -21.83
CA LYS A 32 1.95 -13.59 -21.01
C LYS A 32 2.56 -12.75 -19.90
N ILE A 33 2.16 -13.05 -18.66
CA ILE A 33 2.56 -12.30 -17.48
C ILE A 33 3.34 -13.23 -16.55
N VAL A 34 4.49 -12.78 -16.08
CA VAL A 34 5.25 -13.46 -15.02
C VAL A 34 5.43 -12.51 -13.86
N ALA A 35 5.16 -13.01 -12.65
CA ALA A 35 5.50 -12.33 -11.41
C ALA A 35 6.67 -13.03 -10.73
N LEU A 36 7.69 -12.28 -10.34
CA LEU A 36 8.80 -12.75 -9.53
C LEU A 36 8.62 -12.23 -8.11
N GLU A 37 8.42 -13.15 -7.16
CA GLU A 37 8.40 -12.85 -5.74
C GLU A 37 9.58 -13.55 -5.07
N ARG A 38 10.29 -12.83 -4.19
CA ARG A 38 11.47 -13.38 -3.51
C ARG A 38 11.11 -14.39 -2.42
N GLY A 39 9.92 -14.26 -1.82
CA GLY A 39 9.44 -15.16 -0.78
C GLY A 39 8.59 -16.30 -1.33
N GLY A 40 8.06 -17.13 -0.43
CA GLY A 40 7.26 -18.29 -0.80
C GLY A 40 5.84 -17.92 -1.29
N PRO A 41 5.17 -18.87 -1.97
CA PRO A 41 3.73 -18.77 -2.20
C PRO A 41 2.97 -18.77 -0.87
N ARG A 42 1.76 -18.21 -0.89
CA ARG A 42 0.79 -18.28 0.19
C ARG A 42 -0.60 -18.43 -0.38
N ASP A 43 -1.45 -19.15 0.32
CA ASP A 43 -2.86 -19.32 -0.03
C ASP A 43 -3.75 -19.21 1.22
N THR A 44 -5.05 -19.05 0.99
CA THR A 44 -6.07 -19.01 2.06
C THR A 44 -6.05 -20.30 2.88
N ASN A 45 -5.81 -21.44 2.20
CA ASN A 45 -5.62 -22.74 2.83
C ASN A 45 -4.35 -23.40 2.24
N PRO A 46 -3.38 -23.80 3.08
CA PRO A 46 -3.45 -23.88 4.54
C PRO A 46 -3.02 -22.60 5.28
N ASP A 47 -2.29 -21.68 4.66
CA ASP A 47 -1.49 -20.69 5.41
C ASP A 47 -2.29 -19.72 6.30
N PHE A 48 -3.57 -19.48 5.99
CA PHE A 48 -4.44 -18.54 6.70
C PHE A 48 -5.61 -19.21 7.45
N ILE A 49 -5.57 -20.53 7.63
CA ILE A 49 -6.60 -21.24 8.39
C ILE A 49 -6.35 -21.12 9.89
N ASP A 50 -7.43 -21.21 10.66
CA ASP A 50 -7.35 -21.37 12.11
C ASP A 50 -6.82 -22.77 12.48
N PRO A 51 -5.93 -22.88 13.49
CA PRO A 51 -5.39 -21.81 14.34
C PRO A 51 -4.05 -21.22 13.84
N GLU A 52 -3.56 -21.63 12.68
CA GLU A 52 -2.19 -21.39 12.22
C GLU A 52 -1.85 -19.90 12.10
N ILE A 53 -2.78 -19.08 11.60
CA ILE A 53 -2.55 -17.65 11.42
C ILE A 53 -2.53 -16.85 12.74
N HIS A 54 -3.10 -17.41 13.80
CA HIS A 54 -3.16 -16.78 15.13
C HIS A 54 -1.93 -17.08 16.02
N ASP A 55 -0.86 -17.66 15.47
CA ASP A 55 0.39 -17.88 16.19
C ASP A 55 1.18 -16.56 16.39
N GLU A 56 0.88 -15.86 17.48
CA GLU A 56 1.56 -14.62 17.85
C GLU A 56 3.07 -14.80 18.05
N LEU A 57 3.52 -15.93 18.58
CA LEU A 57 4.95 -16.17 18.77
C LEU A 57 5.66 -16.22 17.42
N ARG A 58 5.07 -16.91 16.44
CA ARG A 58 5.60 -17.01 15.08
C ARG A 58 5.56 -15.67 14.34
N TYR A 59 4.45 -14.94 14.40
CA TYR A 59 4.28 -13.76 13.57
C TYR A 59 4.63 -12.43 14.25
N ALA A 60 4.18 -12.20 15.48
CA ALA A 60 4.43 -10.95 16.20
C ALA A 60 5.83 -10.89 16.81
N ALA A 61 6.32 -11.99 17.40
CA ALA A 61 7.63 -12.00 18.05
C ALA A 61 8.78 -12.46 17.14
N ARG A 62 8.54 -13.43 16.26
CA ARG A 62 9.57 -14.00 15.36
C ARG A 62 9.53 -13.45 13.94
N HIS A 63 8.53 -12.63 13.60
CA HIS A 63 8.42 -11.91 12.34
C HIS A 63 8.45 -12.82 11.08
N ASP A 64 7.79 -13.98 11.11
CA ASP A 64 7.82 -14.95 10.00
C ASP A 64 7.15 -14.43 8.71
N LEU A 65 6.33 -13.38 8.79
CA LEU A 65 5.74 -12.69 7.63
C LEU A 65 6.64 -11.58 7.06
N MET A 66 7.73 -11.23 7.76
CA MET A 66 8.60 -10.12 7.41
C MET A 66 9.91 -10.61 6.81
N GLN A 67 10.64 -9.68 6.20
CA GLN A 67 11.98 -9.93 5.70
C GLN A 67 12.93 -10.44 6.79
N ASN A 68 13.55 -11.59 6.54
CA ASN A 68 14.60 -12.11 7.40
C ASN A 68 15.93 -11.35 7.21
N VAL A 69 16.22 -10.40 8.11
CA VAL A 69 17.42 -9.55 8.06
C VAL A 69 18.76 -10.31 8.22
N ARG A 70 18.72 -11.57 8.65
CA ARG A 70 19.90 -12.46 8.64
C ARG A 70 20.25 -12.92 7.23
N ARG A 71 19.26 -13.05 6.35
CA ARG A 71 19.44 -13.43 4.93
C ARG A 71 19.63 -12.20 4.05
N GLU A 72 18.81 -11.19 4.24
CA GLU A 72 18.83 -9.93 3.48
C GLU A 72 19.01 -8.76 4.45
N THR A 73 20.26 -8.35 4.66
CA THR A 73 20.57 -7.32 5.64
C THR A 73 20.15 -5.94 5.12
N ILE A 74 19.21 -5.32 5.83
CA ILE A 74 18.91 -3.89 5.71
C ILE A 74 19.94 -3.13 6.53
N THR A 75 20.46 -2.04 5.98
CA THR A 75 21.39 -1.15 6.70
C THR A 75 20.76 0.21 6.89
N PHE A 76 21.14 0.90 7.97
CA PHE A 76 20.60 2.21 8.31
C PHE A 76 21.72 3.18 8.71
N ARG A 77 21.53 4.45 8.37
CA ARG A 77 22.36 5.59 8.76
C ARG A 77 21.46 6.80 8.99
N ASN A 78 21.82 7.66 9.94
CA ASN A 78 21.04 8.87 10.25
C ASN A 78 21.41 10.04 9.34
N SER A 79 22.62 10.03 8.77
CA SER A 79 23.10 11.04 7.84
C SER A 79 23.99 10.40 6.78
N GLU A 80 24.19 11.10 5.66
CA GLU A 80 24.93 10.58 4.52
C GLU A 80 26.42 10.35 4.80
N SER A 81 26.99 11.06 5.77
CA SER A 81 28.39 10.91 6.19
C SER A 81 28.62 9.68 7.07
N GLN A 82 27.57 9.08 7.62
CA GLN A 82 27.67 7.89 8.46
C GLN A 82 27.78 6.61 7.61
N THR A 83 28.59 5.67 8.10
CA THR A 83 28.56 4.29 7.59
C THR A 83 27.23 3.64 7.98
N ALA A 84 26.52 3.07 7.01
CA ALA A 84 25.27 2.37 7.26
C ALA A 84 25.55 1.05 8.00
N LEU A 85 24.91 0.86 9.15
CA LEU A 85 25.11 -0.32 10.00
C LEU A 85 23.95 -1.31 9.82
N PRO A 86 24.21 -2.63 9.93
CA PRO A 86 23.19 -3.64 9.73
C PRO A 86 22.12 -3.61 10.81
N MET A 87 20.85 -3.66 10.40
CA MET A 87 19.72 -3.87 11.30
C MET A 87 19.57 -5.36 11.61
N ARG A 88 19.59 -5.71 12.90
CA ARG A 88 19.44 -7.10 13.36
C ARG A 88 18.05 -7.42 13.91
N GLN A 89 17.29 -6.37 14.22
CA GLN A 89 15.91 -6.48 14.65
C GLN A 89 15.10 -5.39 13.96
N LEU A 90 13.98 -5.78 13.36
CA LEU A 90 13.02 -4.85 12.79
C LEU A 90 12.17 -4.26 13.91
N GLY A 91 11.81 -2.98 13.76
CA GLY A 91 10.99 -2.26 14.72
C GLY A 91 10.05 -1.29 14.00
N SER A 92 10.54 -0.09 13.69
CA SER A 92 9.72 0.99 13.10
C SER A 92 9.18 0.71 11.69
N PHE A 93 9.73 -0.28 10.99
CA PHE A 93 9.20 -0.73 9.71
C PHE A 93 9.34 -2.25 9.61
N LEU A 94 8.29 -2.90 9.15
CA LEU A 94 8.16 -4.36 9.05
C LEU A 94 7.89 -4.70 7.58
N PRO A 95 8.93 -4.86 6.75
CA PRO A 95 8.72 -5.17 5.34
C PRO A 95 8.23 -6.60 5.17
N GLY A 96 7.08 -6.79 4.53
CA GLY A 96 6.57 -8.13 4.23
C GLY A 96 7.48 -8.93 3.27
N GLN A 97 7.39 -10.25 3.38
CA GLN A 97 8.07 -11.22 2.52
C GLN A 97 7.07 -12.22 1.96
N GLY A 98 7.22 -12.67 0.70
CA GLY A 98 6.37 -13.69 0.09
C GLY A 98 5.14 -13.13 -0.61
N VAL A 99 4.36 -14.00 -1.26
CA VAL A 99 3.15 -13.60 -2.00
C VAL A 99 2.18 -12.90 -1.06
N GLY A 100 1.62 -11.77 -1.52
CA GLY A 100 0.83 -10.82 -0.74
C GLY A 100 1.66 -9.73 -0.05
N GLY A 101 2.95 -9.96 0.19
CA GLY A 101 3.88 -8.98 0.77
C GLY A 101 3.36 -8.37 2.08
N ALA A 102 3.50 -7.04 2.21
CA ALA A 102 3.00 -6.33 3.39
C ALA A 102 1.47 -6.37 3.54
N GLY A 103 0.74 -6.73 2.48
CA GLY A 103 -0.71 -6.86 2.55
C GLY A 103 -1.20 -8.02 3.39
N VAL A 104 -0.34 -8.99 3.68
CA VAL A 104 -0.69 -10.14 4.54
C VAL A 104 -0.73 -9.76 6.02
N HIS A 105 0.06 -8.77 6.44
CA HIS A 105 0.21 -8.39 7.86
C HIS A 105 -0.18 -6.93 8.12
N TRP A 106 -0.90 -6.30 7.19
CA TRP A 106 -1.41 -4.94 7.36
C TRP A 106 -2.55 -4.89 8.39
N ASN A 107 -2.86 -3.69 8.88
CA ASN A 107 -3.91 -3.50 9.88
C ASN A 107 -5.34 -3.41 9.31
N GLY A 108 -5.53 -3.69 8.01
CA GLY A 108 -6.85 -3.62 7.37
C GLY A 108 -7.45 -2.21 7.26
N VAL A 109 -6.63 -1.16 7.37
CA VAL A 109 -7.10 0.24 7.30
C VAL A 109 -6.96 0.81 5.89
N THR A 110 -8.06 1.32 5.33
CA THR A 110 -8.13 1.84 3.96
C THR A 110 -8.64 3.28 3.94
N TRP A 111 -7.85 4.20 4.48
CA TRP A 111 -8.15 5.63 4.41
C TRP A 111 -7.89 6.18 3.01
N ARG A 112 -8.78 7.06 2.52
CA ARG A 112 -8.54 7.82 1.30
C ARG A 112 -7.68 9.04 1.61
N TRP A 113 -6.77 9.38 0.71
CA TRP A 113 -6.10 10.68 0.73
C TRP A 113 -7.14 11.81 0.54
N LEU A 114 -6.87 12.97 1.12
CA LEU A 114 -7.73 14.15 1.00
C LEU A 114 -7.40 14.92 -0.28
N GLU A 115 -8.34 15.74 -0.76
CA GLU A 115 -8.11 16.62 -1.91
C GLU A 115 -6.88 17.52 -1.73
N TRP A 116 -6.64 17.99 -0.50
CA TRP A 116 -5.46 18.78 -0.15
C TRP A 116 -4.15 18.07 -0.47
N ASP A 117 -4.08 16.75 -0.26
CA ASP A 117 -2.85 15.98 -0.43
C ASP A 117 -2.42 15.91 -1.91
N HIS A 118 -3.39 16.05 -2.83
CA HIS A 118 -3.15 16.15 -4.27
C HIS A 118 -2.74 17.55 -4.72
N GLN A 119 -3.10 18.58 -3.95
CA GLN A 119 -2.89 20.00 -4.27
C GLN A 119 -2.00 20.69 -3.23
N ALA A 120 -1.05 19.94 -2.66
CA ALA A 120 -0.31 20.38 -1.48
C ALA A 120 0.44 21.70 -1.72
N ARG A 121 0.98 21.94 -2.92
CA ARG A 121 1.66 23.20 -3.24
C ARG A 121 0.65 24.32 -3.39
N THR A 122 -0.30 24.18 -4.31
CA THR A 122 -1.29 25.22 -4.63
C THR A 122 -2.02 25.67 -3.38
N ARG A 123 -2.53 24.72 -2.59
CA ARG A 123 -3.28 25.01 -1.37
C ARG A 123 -2.42 25.63 -0.27
N THR A 124 -1.14 25.25 -0.18
CA THR A 124 -0.20 25.88 0.76
C THR A 124 0.06 27.34 0.38
N VAL A 125 0.29 27.63 -0.90
CA VAL A 125 0.49 28.99 -1.40
C VAL A 125 -0.74 29.85 -1.18
N ASP A 126 -1.94 29.34 -1.49
CA ASP A 126 -3.19 30.07 -1.31
C ASP A 126 -3.44 30.43 0.16
N ARG A 127 -3.09 29.53 1.08
CA ARG A 127 -3.36 29.70 2.52
C ARG A 127 -2.29 30.49 3.27
N TYR A 128 -1.03 30.31 2.92
CA TYR A 128 0.12 30.79 3.70
C TYR A 128 1.05 31.71 2.90
N GLY A 129 0.85 31.82 1.58
CA GLY A 129 1.68 32.60 0.66
C GLY A 129 2.92 31.85 0.19
N GLU A 130 3.39 32.19 -1.01
CA GLU A 130 4.54 31.56 -1.68
C GLU A 130 5.81 31.53 -0.81
N LYS A 131 6.02 32.57 0.02
CA LYS A 131 7.22 32.72 0.85
C LYS A 131 7.41 31.65 1.91
N ILE A 132 6.37 30.89 2.26
CA ILE A 132 6.48 29.81 3.23
C ILE A 132 7.22 28.59 2.66
N ILE A 133 7.34 28.51 1.32
CA ILE A 133 8.04 27.44 0.62
C ILE A 133 9.46 27.91 0.34
N PRO A 134 10.47 27.39 1.08
CA PRO A 134 11.87 27.69 0.80
C PRO A 134 12.29 27.25 -0.60
N SER A 135 13.31 27.90 -1.16
CA SER A 135 13.80 27.58 -2.51
C SER A 135 14.39 26.17 -2.65
N ASP A 136 14.80 25.56 -1.54
CA ASP A 136 15.33 24.20 -1.45
C ASP A 136 14.27 23.15 -1.09
N MET A 137 13.00 23.55 -0.94
CA MET A 137 11.88 22.64 -0.68
C MET A 137 11.19 22.25 -1.99
N HIS A 138 11.27 20.97 -2.34
CA HIS A 138 10.56 20.41 -3.49
C HIS A 138 9.10 20.09 -3.14
N LEU A 139 8.25 21.13 -3.09
CA LEU A 139 6.80 20.98 -2.93
C LEU A 139 6.09 21.16 -4.28
N GLN A 140 5.30 20.17 -4.67
CA GLN A 140 4.53 20.17 -5.92
C GLN A 140 3.17 19.51 -5.73
N ASP A 141 2.23 19.85 -6.61
CA ASP A 141 0.96 19.15 -6.72
C ASP A 141 1.17 17.82 -7.44
N TRP A 142 0.28 16.88 -7.18
CA TRP A 142 0.28 15.61 -7.89
C TRP A 142 -0.31 15.81 -9.28
N PRO A 143 0.12 15.03 -10.29
CA PRO A 143 -0.44 15.11 -11.64
C PRO A 143 -1.85 14.50 -11.75
N ILE A 144 -2.41 14.01 -10.64
CA ILE A 144 -3.73 13.40 -10.52
C ILE A 144 -4.45 14.03 -9.33
N THR A 145 -5.74 14.26 -9.49
CA THR A 145 -6.62 14.82 -8.46
C THR A 145 -7.30 13.73 -7.63
N TYR A 146 -7.96 14.14 -6.55
CA TYR A 146 -8.83 13.23 -5.81
C TYR A 146 -9.93 12.66 -6.70
N ASP A 147 -10.54 13.48 -7.55
CA ASP A 147 -11.65 13.07 -8.43
C ASP A 147 -11.21 12.05 -9.48
N ASP A 148 -9.95 12.13 -9.94
CA ASP A 148 -9.36 11.13 -10.83
C ASP A 148 -9.22 9.77 -10.13
N LEU A 149 -8.90 9.77 -8.82
CA LEU A 149 -8.71 8.56 -8.03
C LEU A 149 -9.99 8.01 -7.38
N GLU A 150 -11.01 8.83 -7.18
CA GLU A 150 -12.26 8.46 -6.49
C GLU A 150 -12.87 7.15 -7.03
N PRO A 151 -12.99 6.94 -8.36
CA PRO A 151 -13.51 5.69 -8.90
C PRO A 151 -12.63 4.47 -8.59
N TYR A 152 -11.32 4.66 -8.47
CA TYR A 152 -10.37 3.59 -8.17
C TYR A 152 -10.35 3.26 -6.68
N TYR A 153 -10.49 4.26 -5.80
CA TYR A 153 -10.72 4.03 -4.38
C TYR A 153 -11.99 3.20 -4.16
N ASP A 154 -13.10 3.59 -4.78
CA ASP A 154 -14.36 2.87 -4.70
C ASP A 154 -14.25 1.43 -5.23
N LYS A 155 -13.63 1.23 -6.39
CA LYS A 155 -13.37 -0.11 -6.96
C LYS A 155 -12.53 -0.98 -6.02
N PHE A 156 -11.49 -0.42 -5.42
CA PHE A 156 -10.62 -1.13 -4.49
C PHE A 156 -11.37 -1.51 -3.21
N GLU A 157 -12.07 -0.57 -2.58
CA GLU A 157 -12.87 -0.81 -1.37
C GLU A 157 -13.91 -1.92 -1.58
N LYS A 158 -14.64 -1.90 -2.71
CA LYS A 158 -15.58 -2.96 -3.09
C LYS A 158 -14.91 -4.30 -3.35
N THR A 159 -13.72 -4.28 -3.96
CA THR A 159 -12.94 -5.50 -4.21
C THR A 159 -12.45 -6.13 -2.92
N CYS A 160 -12.01 -5.32 -1.96
CA CYS A 160 -11.46 -5.77 -0.69
C CYS A 160 -12.54 -6.05 0.37
N GLY A 161 -13.80 -5.69 0.13
CA GLY A 161 -14.84 -5.81 1.13
C GLY A 161 -14.66 -4.85 2.30
N THR A 162 -14.09 -3.67 2.05
CA THR A 162 -13.85 -2.63 3.07
C THR A 162 -15.17 -2.23 3.74
N SER A 163 -15.24 -2.26 5.07
CA SER A 163 -16.39 -1.77 5.83
C SER A 163 -16.18 -0.36 6.37
N GLY A 164 -17.25 0.43 6.43
CA GLY A 164 -17.21 1.80 6.93
C GLY A 164 -18.48 2.60 6.63
N LYS A 165 -18.49 3.87 7.04
CA LYS A 165 -19.57 4.81 6.75
C LYS A 165 -18.98 6.07 6.13
N ALA A 166 -19.48 6.45 4.95
CA ALA A 166 -19.08 7.71 4.34
C ALA A 166 -19.59 8.89 5.18
N GLY A 167 -18.72 9.86 5.44
CA GLY A 167 -19.02 11.15 6.04
C GLY A 167 -19.24 12.27 5.02
N ASN A 168 -18.90 12.05 3.76
CA ASN A 168 -19.15 13.00 2.67
C ASN A 168 -19.63 12.29 1.40
N LEU A 169 -20.93 12.38 1.09
CA LEU A 169 -21.55 11.77 -0.09
C LEU A 169 -22.01 12.85 -1.06
N ASN A 170 -21.39 12.92 -2.24
CA ASN A 170 -21.69 13.92 -3.27
C ASN A 170 -21.72 15.35 -2.69
N GLY A 171 -20.80 15.68 -1.77
CA GLY A 171 -20.71 16.97 -1.08
C GLY A 171 -21.60 17.10 0.15
N LYS A 172 -22.56 16.20 0.37
CA LYS A 172 -23.44 16.20 1.55
C LYS A 172 -22.73 15.56 2.74
N LYS A 173 -22.63 16.30 3.85
CA LYS A 173 -22.07 15.79 5.11
C LYS A 173 -23.03 14.80 5.76
N ILE A 174 -22.50 13.65 6.14
CA ILE A 174 -23.23 12.53 6.73
C ILE A 174 -22.70 12.30 8.14
N ASP A 175 -23.60 12.29 9.12
CA ASP A 175 -23.26 12.08 10.51
C ASP A 175 -22.77 10.64 10.77
N GLY A 176 -21.82 10.47 11.69
CA GLY A 176 -21.20 9.18 12.01
C GLY A 176 -20.14 8.68 11.03
N GLY A 177 -19.79 9.46 9.99
CA GLY A 177 -18.63 9.24 9.13
C GLY A 177 -17.62 10.40 9.24
N ASN A 178 -16.52 10.35 8.50
CA ASN A 178 -15.56 11.45 8.47
C ASN A 178 -16.07 12.60 7.58
N ILE A 179 -16.66 13.64 8.16
CA ILE A 179 -17.20 14.78 7.38
C ILE A 179 -16.14 15.59 6.64
N PHE A 180 -14.85 15.41 6.94
CA PHE A 180 -13.75 16.13 6.31
C PHE A 180 -13.14 15.39 5.11
N GLU A 181 -13.59 14.17 4.82
CA GLU A 181 -13.09 13.42 3.67
C GLU A 181 -13.55 14.01 2.33
N GLY A 182 -12.85 13.63 1.25
CA GLY A 182 -13.25 13.94 -0.12
C GLY A 182 -14.64 13.38 -0.46
N ALA A 183 -15.37 14.03 -1.35
CA ALA A 183 -16.72 13.62 -1.69
C ALA A 183 -16.71 12.25 -2.39
N ARG A 184 -17.43 11.28 -1.82
CA ARG A 184 -17.63 9.96 -2.43
C ARG A 184 -18.89 9.96 -3.27
N LYS A 185 -18.89 9.20 -4.37
CA LYS A 185 -20.11 9.01 -5.18
C LYS A 185 -21.08 8.03 -4.53
N GLU A 186 -20.53 6.99 -3.91
CA GLU A 186 -21.27 5.92 -3.28
C GLU A 186 -20.85 5.74 -1.81
N ASP A 187 -21.78 5.18 -1.03
CA ASP A 187 -21.52 4.81 0.36
C ASP A 187 -20.99 3.38 0.44
N CYS A 188 -20.29 3.09 1.53
CA CYS A 188 -19.63 1.82 1.79
C CYS A 188 -20.63 0.75 2.30
N LYS A 189 -21.81 0.63 1.66
CA LYS A 189 -22.97 -0.11 2.19
C LYS A 189 -22.94 -1.62 1.99
N ARG A 190 -21.93 -2.18 1.34
CA ARG A 190 -21.88 -3.62 1.01
C ARG A 190 -21.00 -4.48 1.92
N CYS A 191 -20.51 -3.91 3.02
CA CYS A 191 -19.50 -4.55 3.84
C CYS A 191 -19.97 -4.72 5.29
N SER A 192 -21.19 -5.26 5.42
CA SER A 192 -21.76 -5.81 6.65
C SER A 192 -22.50 -7.09 6.30
#